data_AF-R9JT32-F1
#
_entry.id   AF-R9JT32-F1
#
_cell.length_a   1.000
_cell.length_b   1.000
_cell.length_c   1.000
_cell.angle_alpha   90.00
_cell.angle_beta   90.00
_cell.angle_gamma   90.00
#
_symmetry.space_group_name_H-M   'P 1'
#
loop_
_entity.id
_entity.type
_entity.pdbx_description
1 polymer ?
#
loop_
_entity_poly.entity_id
_entity_poly.type
_entity_poly.pdbx_seq_one_letter_code
_entity_poly.pdbx_strand_id
1 'polypeptide(L)'
;MKHMDTSIGEFDVIEPDYLFMKEFVANAVYDDYDRLVQLCDSLAMPTGFCLLEKRFVDVTIRYGVHPATIGRWKKILEIKAMFEKKMGCSVYSLLPGIVENSFR
;
A
#
# COMPACT_ATOMS: atom_id res chain seq x y z
N MET A 1 5.13 -2.81 -5.62
CA MET A 1 3.85 -3.44 -5.94
C MET A 1 3.80 -3.60 -7.46
N LYS A 2 4.26 -4.74 -8.02
CA LYS A 2 4.44 -4.92 -9.47
C LYS A 2 3.82 -6.24 -9.96
N HIS A 3 2.51 -6.37 -9.82
CA HIS A 3 1.78 -7.48 -10.44
C HIS A 3 0.43 -6.96 -10.90
N MET A 4 0.18 -6.92 -12.20
CA MET A 4 -1.10 -6.52 -12.78
C MET A 4 -2.22 -7.51 -12.43
N ASP A 5 -1.84 -8.74 -12.09
CA ASP A 5 -2.66 -9.86 -11.65
C ASP A 5 -3.31 -9.62 -10.27
N THR A 6 -3.32 -8.38 -9.79
CA THR A 6 -3.81 -7.99 -8.47
C THR A 6 -4.86 -6.87 -8.53
N SER A 7 -5.34 -6.54 -9.73
CA SER A 7 -6.45 -5.61 -9.96
C SER A 7 -7.79 -6.35 -9.84
N ILE A 8 -8.74 -5.80 -9.08
CA ILE A 8 -10.08 -6.38 -8.84
C ILE A 8 -11.06 -5.78 -9.85
N GLY A 9 -10.82 -5.98 -11.15
CA GLY A 9 -11.68 -5.51 -12.23
C GLY A 9 -11.49 -6.32 -13.51
N GLU A 10 -12.55 -6.50 -14.29
CA GLU A 10 -12.45 -7.10 -15.64
C GLU A 10 -11.57 -6.20 -16.52
N PHE A 11 -10.48 -6.76 -17.05
CA PHE A 11 -9.61 -6.05 -17.97
C PHE A 11 -10.20 -6.11 -19.38
N ASP A 12 -10.99 -5.11 -19.76
CA ASP A 12 -11.39 -4.86 -21.16
C ASP A 12 -10.21 -4.26 -21.94
N VAL A 13 -9.10 -5.00 -22.03
CA VAL A 13 -7.85 -4.52 -22.63
C VAL A 13 -7.38 -5.49 -23.70
N ILE A 14 -7.10 -4.96 -24.88
CA ILE A 14 -6.57 -5.71 -26.03
C ILE A 14 -5.18 -6.25 -25.69
N GLU A 15 -4.87 -7.49 -26.08
CA GLU A 15 -3.61 -8.20 -25.76
C GLU A 15 -2.31 -7.36 -25.88
N PRO A 16 -2.12 -6.52 -26.92
CA PRO A 16 -0.92 -5.69 -27.05
C PRO A 16 -0.78 -4.64 -25.94
N ASP A 17 -1.89 -4.04 -25.51
CA ASP A 17 -1.91 -3.03 -24.45
C ASP A 17 -1.67 -3.68 -23.08
N TYR A 18 -2.16 -4.90 -22.86
CA TYR A 18 -1.86 -5.70 -21.67
C TYR A 18 -0.34 -6.01 -21.57
N LEU A 19 0.29 -6.47 -22.66
CA LEU A 19 1.73 -6.74 -22.67
C LEU A 19 2.56 -5.47 -22.43
N PHE A 20 2.19 -4.36 -23.07
CA PHE A 20 2.86 -3.07 -22.86
C PHE A 20 2.76 -2.63 -21.40
N MET A 21 1.58 -2.67 -20.80
CA MET A 21 1.39 -2.33 -19.38
C MET A 21 2.20 -3.26 -18.46
N LYS A 22 2.27 -4.56 -18.78
CA LYS A 22 3.04 -5.54 -18.00
C LYS A 22 4.53 -5.18 -17.98
N GLU A 23 5.11 -4.91 -19.15
CA GLU A 23 6.52 -4.57 -19.28
C GLU A 23 6.82 -3.19 -18.68
N PHE A 24 5.94 -2.22 -18.88
CA PHE A 24 6.10 -0.87 -18.32
C PHE A 24 6.10 -0.89 -16.79
N VAL A 25 5.14 -1.58 -16.17
CA VAL A 25 5.07 -1.74 -14.70
C VAL A 25 6.24 -2.57 -14.18
N ALA A 26 6.65 -3.62 -14.90
CA ALA A 26 7.79 -4.45 -14.51
C ALA A 26 9.11 -3.66 -14.48
N ASN A 27 9.29 -2.68 -15.36
CA ASN A 27 10.51 -1.88 -15.45
C ASN A 27 10.50 -0.59 -14.60
N ALA A 28 9.37 -0.19 -14.04
CA ALA A 28 9.27 1.04 -13.23
C ALA A 28 10.18 0.99 -11.97
N VAL A 29 11.20 1.83 -11.89
CA VAL A 29 12.07 1.90 -10.70
C VAL A 29 11.43 2.84 -9.70
N TYR A 30 10.84 2.29 -8.63
CA TYR A 30 10.27 3.11 -7.55
C TYR A 30 11.37 3.77 -6.73
N ASP A 31 11.33 5.09 -6.65
CA ASP A 31 12.20 5.88 -5.79
C ASP A 31 11.67 5.97 -4.35
N ASP A 32 12.30 6.79 -3.52
CA ASP A 32 11.86 6.97 -2.14
C ASP A 32 10.55 7.78 -2.03
N TYR A 33 10.25 8.69 -2.96
CA TYR A 33 8.97 9.42 -2.96
C TYR A 33 7.81 8.50 -3.33
N ASP A 34 7.98 7.62 -4.31
CA ASP A 34 6.96 6.62 -4.66
C ASP A 34 6.62 5.72 -3.46
N ARG A 35 7.65 5.31 -2.72
CA ARG A 35 7.50 4.50 -1.51
C ARG A 35 6.82 5.28 -0.40
N LEU A 36 7.13 6.57 -0.26
CA LEU A 36 6.46 7.43 0.71
C LEU A 36 4.96 7.54 0.39
N VAL A 37 4.61 7.75 -0.88
CA VAL A 37 3.21 7.80 -1.32
C VAL A 37 2.48 6.49 -1.03
N GLN A 38 3.11 5.34 -1.32
CA GLN A 38 2.54 4.01 -0.98
C GLN A 38 2.30 3.84 0.52
N LEU A 39 3.22 4.32 1.34
CA LEU A 39 3.07 4.28 2.79
C LEU A 39 1.94 5.20 3.25
N CYS A 40 1.87 6.43 2.74
CA CYS A 40 0.82 7.39 3.07
C CYS A 40 -0.58 6.87 2.69
N ASP A 41 -0.74 6.28 1.51
CA ASP A 41 -2.01 5.66 1.08
C ASP A 41 -2.44 4.53 2.03
N SER A 42 -1.48 3.78 2.56
CA SER A 42 -1.72 2.70 3.52
C SER A 42 -1.99 3.18 4.95
N LEU A 43 -1.69 4.46 5.26
CA LEU A 43 -1.87 5.04 6.58
C LEU A 43 -3.13 5.93 6.67
N ALA A 44 -3.77 6.23 5.54
CA ALA A 44 -4.90 7.16 5.49
C ALA A 44 -6.26 6.43 5.37
N MET A 45 -7.22 6.87 6.18
CA MET A 45 -8.64 6.56 6.07
C MET A 45 -9.43 7.87 5.89
N PRO A 46 -10.72 7.80 5.49
CA PRO A 46 -11.57 9.00 5.41
C PRO A 46 -11.65 9.80 6.71
N THR A 47 -11.41 9.18 7.87
CA THR A 47 -11.43 9.82 9.19
C THR A 47 -10.06 10.36 9.64
N GLY A 48 -9.00 10.17 8.85
CA GLY A 48 -7.63 10.57 9.16
C GLY A 48 -6.65 9.39 9.19
N PHE A 49 -5.50 9.58 9.83
CA PHE A 49 -4.45 8.57 9.89
C PHE A 49 -4.82 7.40 10.81
N CYS A 50 -4.38 6.19 10.47
CA CYS A 50 -4.56 5.00 11.29
C CYS A 50 -3.33 4.09 11.28
N LEU A 51 -3.34 3.10 12.18
CA LEU A 51 -2.39 1.98 12.13
C LEU A 51 -2.58 1.17 10.84
N LEU A 52 -1.47 0.72 10.27
CA LEU A 52 -1.48 -0.12 9.06
C LEU A 52 -2.37 -1.35 9.24
N GLU A 53 -2.33 -1.98 10.40
CA GLU A 53 -3.11 -3.16 10.76
C GLU A 53 -4.62 -2.88 10.65
N LYS A 54 -5.07 -1.69 11.06
CA LYS A 54 -6.48 -1.29 10.91
C LYS A 54 -6.85 -1.13 9.45
N ARG A 55 -6.00 -0.48 8.65
CA ARG A 55 -6.23 -0.32 7.20
C ARG A 55 -6.25 -1.67 6.48
N PHE A 56 -5.33 -2.56 6.83
CA PHE A 56 -5.23 -3.90 6.27
C PHE A 56 -6.50 -4.72 6.52
N VAL A 57 -6.98 -4.73 7.77
CA VAL A 57 -8.22 -5.43 8.13
C VAL A 57 -9.43 -4.82 7.44
N ASP A 58 -9.57 -3.49 7.43
CA ASP A 58 -10.68 -2.78 6.79
C ASP A 58 -10.78 -3.07 5.28
N VAL A 59 -9.65 -3.02 4.57
CA VAL A 59 -9.60 -3.35 3.13
C VAL A 59 -9.95 -4.80 2.89
N THR A 60 -9.42 -5.73 3.70
CA THR A 60 -9.73 -7.16 3.56
C THR A 60 -11.19 -7.48 3.87
N ILE A 61 -11.82 -6.82 4.83
CA ILE A 61 -13.24 -7.01 5.13
C ILE A 61 -14.11 -6.58 3.93
N ARG A 62 -13.76 -5.46 3.29
CA ARG A 62 -14.53 -4.90 2.17
C ARG A 62 -14.35 -5.65 0.85
N TYR A 63 -13.16 -6.16 0.58
CA TYR A 63 -12.79 -6.69 -0.73
C TYR A 63 -12.33 -8.15 -0.72
N GLY A 64 -12.27 -8.78 0.45
CA GLY A 64 -11.75 -10.13 0.63
C GLY A 64 -10.23 -10.21 0.59
N VAL A 65 -9.71 -11.44 0.67
CA VAL A 65 -8.27 -11.72 0.58
C VAL A 65 -7.93 -12.25 -0.80
N HIS A 66 -7.02 -11.58 -1.50
CA HIS A 66 -6.39 -12.07 -2.72
C HIS A 66 -5.08 -12.80 -2.37
N PRO A 67 -4.61 -13.79 -3.15
CA PRO A 67 -3.30 -14.43 -2.91
C PRO A 67 -2.13 -13.44 -2.76
N ALA A 68 -2.22 -12.28 -3.41
CA ALA A 68 -1.22 -11.22 -3.33
C ALA A 68 -1.35 -10.28 -2.10
N THR A 69 -2.45 -10.36 -1.34
CA THR A 69 -2.73 -9.45 -0.21
C THR A 69 -1.62 -9.48 0.83
N ILE A 70 -1.18 -10.68 1.22
CA ILE A 70 -0.09 -10.84 2.20
C ILE A 70 1.23 -10.28 1.67
N GLY A 71 1.52 -10.47 0.38
CA GLY A 71 2.70 -9.90 -0.26
C GLY A 71 2.70 -8.37 -0.24
N ARG A 72 1.53 -7.75 -0.50
CA ARG A 72 1.36 -6.30 -0.40
C ARG A 72 1.58 -5.79 1.02
N TRP A 73 0.99 -6.44 2.03
CA TRP A 73 1.17 -6.04 3.44
C TRP A 73 2.62 -6.10 3.88
N LYS A 74 3.32 -7.19 3.56
CA LYS A 74 4.77 -7.31 3.82
C LYS A 74 5.54 -6.17 3.17
N LYS A 75 5.20 -5.81 1.93
CA LYS A 75 5.91 -4.73 1.23
C LYS A 75 5.70 -3.36 1.88
N ILE A 76 4.48 -3.07 2.32
CA ILE A 76 4.19 -1.83 3.05
C ILE A 76 4.91 -1.79 4.40
N LEU A 77 4.97 -2.90 5.12
CA LEU A 77 5.73 -3.00 6.38
C LEU A 77 7.23 -2.80 6.17
N GLU A 78 7.80 -3.34 5.08
CA GLU A 78 9.20 -3.08 4.71
C GLU A 78 9.44 -1.60 4.43
N ILE A 79 8.54 -0.95 3.68
CA ILE A 79 8.63 0.48 3.38
C ILE A 79 8.56 1.30 4.67
N LYS A 80 7.62 0.99 5.56
CA LYS A 80 7.51 1.61 6.89
C LYS A 80 8.82 1.49 7.66
N ALA A 81 9.36 0.27 7.79
CA ALA A 81 10.60 0.03 8.53
C ALA A 81 11.79 0.79 7.92
N MET A 82 11.85 0.92 6.60
CA MET A 82 12.88 1.70 5.90
C MET A 82 12.81 3.18 6.27
N PHE A 83 11.61 3.77 6.32
CA PHE A 83 11.42 5.16 6.73
C PHE A 83 11.72 5.37 8.22
N GLU A 84 11.21 4.51 9.10
CA GLU A 84 11.46 4.60 10.54
C GLU A 84 12.96 4.52 10.86
N LYS A 85 13.70 3.67 10.16
CA LYS A 85 15.16 3.60 10.30
C LYS A 85 15.85 4.91 9.90
N LYS A 86 15.40 5.57 8.82
CA LYS A 86 15.94 6.87 8.38
C LYS A 86 15.57 8.00 9.34
N MET A 87 14.40 7.93 9.95
CA MET A 87 13.85 8.96 10.83
C MET A 87 14.30 8.82 12.29
N GLY A 88 14.70 7.62 12.70
CA GLY A 88 15.12 7.32 14.07
C GLY A 88 13.96 7.21 15.06
N CYS A 89 12.72 7.19 14.58
CA CYS A 89 11.51 7.09 15.40
C CYS A 89 10.40 6.34 14.64
N SER A 90 9.32 6.01 15.34
CA SER A 90 8.14 5.41 14.72
C SER A 90 7.43 6.43 13.83
N VAL A 91 6.98 6.03 12.64
CA VAL A 91 6.19 6.88 11.76
C VAL A 91 4.91 7.35 12.45
N TYR A 92 4.37 6.51 13.34
CA TYR A 92 3.16 6.80 14.10
C TYR A 92 3.37 7.91 15.13
N SER A 93 4.61 8.17 15.57
CA SER A 93 4.91 9.27 16.49
C SER A 93 4.82 10.65 15.84
N LEU A 94 4.81 10.72 14.51
CA LEU A 94 4.76 11.97 13.76
C LEU A 94 3.38 12.26 13.14
N LEU A 95 2.45 11.30 13.21
CA LEU A 95 1.13 11.42 12.60
C LEU A 95 0.09 11.80 13.67
N PRO A 96 -0.53 12.99 13.56
CA PRO A 96 -1.53 13.43 14.51
C PRO A 96 -2.81 12.61 14.38
N GLY A 97 -3.51 12.40 15.49
CA GLY A 97 -4.83 11.77 15.48
C GLY A 97 -4.82 10.24 15.31
N ILE A 98 -3.64 9.61 15.28
CA ILE A 98 -3.53 8.17 14.96
C ILE A 98 -4.10 7.28 16.06
N VAL A 99 -3.95 7.69 17.33
CA VAL A 99 -4.46 6.93 18.48
C VAL A 99 -5.99 6.99 18.46
N GLU A 100 -6.54 8.18 18.34
CA GLU A 100 -7.98 8.45 18.30
C GLU A 100 -8.65 7.69 17.16
N ASN A 101 -8.05 7.69 15.97
CA ASN A 101 -8.59 6.98 14.82
C ASN A 101 -8.37 5.48 14.84
N SER A 102 -7.40 4.97 15.60
CA SER A 102 -7.11 3.53 15.65
C SER A 102 -7.98 2.80 16.68
N PHE A 103 -8.26 3.43 17.82
CA PHE A 103 -9.04 2.83 18.92
C PHE A 103 -10.54 3.15 18.91
N ARG A 104 -11.00 3.94 17.94
CA ARG A 104 -12.42 4.19 17.69
C ARG A 104 -13.09 3.07 16.90
#